data_AF-A0A2H3L4W6-F1
#
_entry.id   AF-A0A2H3L4W6-F1
#
_cell.length_a   1.000
_cell.length_b   1.000
_cell.length_c   1.000
_cell.angle_alpha   90.00
_cell.angle_beta   90.00
_cell.angle_gamma   90.00
#
_symmetry.space_group_name_H-M   'P 1'
#
loop_
_entity.id
_entity.type
_entity.pdbx_description
1 polymer ?
#
loop_
_entity_poly.entity_id
_entity_poly.type
_entity_poly.pdbx_seq_one_letter_code
_entity_poly.pdbx_strand_id
1 'polypeptide(L)'
;MHVNFVQGRVTEVHPDERYVTLAPHQQGQPERLDYDYLLIATGPKLNFAATPGLGHTEGHTVSICTLDHAIEARDSYLEQVQRLEKGERLRFVVGTGHPGATCQGAALEYISNIHKDLVRRRVRDRAEV
;
A
#
# COMPACT_ATOMS: atom_id res chain seq x y z
N MET A 1 -17.58 -12.29 -23.53
CA MET A 1 -17.37 -12.26 -22.06
C MET A 1 -18.70 -11.83 -21.44
N HIS A 2 -19.32 -12.65 -20.58
CA HIS A 2 -20.66 -12.38 -20.01
C HIS A 2 -20.60 -11.65 -18.66
N VAL A 3 -19.63 -10.75 -18.49
CA VAL A 3 -19.42 -9.99 -17.25
C VAL A 3 -19.56 -8.52 -17.61
N ASN A 4 -20.51 -7.82 -16.96
CA ASN A 4 -20.59 -6.37 -17.04
C ASN A 4 -19.55 -5.77 -16.08
N PHE A 5 -18.68 -4.90 -16.59
CA PHE A 5 -17.67 -4.21 -15.80
C PHE A 5 -18.05 -2.74 -15.64
N VAL A 6 -18.25 -2.31 -14.39
CA VAL A 6 -18.54 -0.93 -14.05
C VAL A 6 -17.36 -0.36 -13.26
N GLN A 7 -16.68 0.62 -13.83
CA GLN A 7 -15.59 1.32 -13.14
C GLN A 7 -16.17 2.41 -12.23
N GLY A 8 -16.33 2.11 -10.95
CA GLY A 8 -16.84 3.05 -9.96
C GLY A 8 -16.47 2.65 -8.53
N ARG A 9 -16.42 3.63 -7.62
CA ARG A 9 -16.23 3.36 -6.19
C ARG A 9 -17.60 3.23 -5.53
N VAL A 10 -17.88 2.07 -4.95
CA VAL A 10 -19.05 1.92 -4.07
C VAL A 10 -18.84 2.74 -2.80
N THR A 11 -19.81 3.59 -2.45
CA THR A 11 -19.81 4.42 -1.24
C THR A 11 -20.77 3.89 -0.17
N GLU A 12 -21.87 3.27 -0.59
CA GLU A 12 -22.92 2.76 0.31
C GLU A 12 -23.44 1.41 -0.19
N VAL A 13 -23.85 0.56 0.75
CA VAL A 13 -24.48 -0.74 0.50
C VAL A 13 -25.81 -0.76 1.23
N HIS A 14 -26.90 -0.97 0.50
CA HIS A 14 -28.27 -1.03 1.02
C HIS A 14 -28.78 -2.48 0.93
N PRO A 15 -28.61 -3.28 2.00
CA PRO A 15 -28.89 -4.72 1.96
C PRO A 15 -30.37 -5.07 1.87
N ASP A 16 -31.24 -4.28 2.51
CA ASP A 16 -32.68 -4.56 2.56
C ASP A 16 -33.35 -4.27 1.21
N GLU A 17 -32.97 -3.16 0.57
CA GLU A 17 -33.43 -2.76 -0.75
C GLU A 17 -32.63 -3.38 -1.90
N ARG A 18 -31.53 -4.07 -1.56
CA ARG A 18 -30.62 -4.79 -2.46
C ARG A 18 -30.04 -3.94 -3.59
N TYR A 19 -29.41 -2.83 -3.23
CA TYR A 19 -28.62 -2.03 -4.16
C TYR A 19 -27.34 -1.46 -3.53
N VAL A 20 -26.41 -1.03 -4.38
CA VAL A 20 -25.22 -0.27 -3.98
C VAL A 20 -25.23 1.12 -4.62
N THR A 21 -24.64 2.09 -3.93
CA THR A 21 -24.46 3.45 -4.44
C THR A 21 -23.01 3.61 -4.90
N LEU A 22 -22.81 4.00 -6.16
CA LEU A 22 -21.52 4.39 -6.70
C LEU A 22 -21.30 5.90 -6.52
N ALA A 23 -20.07 6.28 -6.20
CA ALA A 23 -19.63 7.66 -6.21
C ALA A 23 -19.87 8.29 -7.60
N PRO A 24 -20.24 9.58 -7.66
CA PRO A 24 -20.38 10.27 -8.93
C PRO A 24 -19.12 10.19 -9.79
N HIS A 25 -19.28 9.92 -11.08
CA HIS A 25 -18.20 10.14 -12.03
C HIS A 25 -18.13 11.64 -12.36
N GLN A 26 -17.09 12.34 -11.88
CA GLN A 26 -16.92 13.80 -12.03
C GLN A 26 -18.08 14.61 -11.42
N GLN A 27 -18.65 15.57 -12.17
CA GLN A 27 -19.79 16.42 -11.76
C GLN A 27 -21.16 15.73 -11.86
N GLY A 28 -21.19 14.39 -11.90
CA GLY A 28 -22.41 13.61 -11.99
C GLY A 28 -23.19 13.50 -10.67
N GLN A 29 -24.26 12.73 -10.71
CA GLN A 29 -24.97 12.26 -9.52
C GLN A 29 -24.48 10.87 -9.11
N PRO A 30 -24.67 10.46 -7.84
CA PRO A 30 -24.45 9.09 -7.41
C PRO A 30 -25.31 8.12 -8.25
N GLU A 31 -24.75 6.97 -8.59
CA GLU A 31 -25.43 5.95 -9.39
C GLU A 31 -25.89 4.78 -8.52
N ARG A 32 -27.11 4.29 -8.73
CA ARG A 32 -27.66 3.11 -8.05
C ARG A 32 -27.46 1.88 -8.92
N LEU A 33 -26.95 0.81 -8.34
CA LEU A 33 -26.88 -0.52 -8.96
C LEU A 33 -27.59 -1.56 -8.10
N ASP A 34 -28.70 -2.10 -8.60
CA ASP A 34 -29.46 -3.18 -7.96
C ASP A 34 -28.77 -4.54 -8.14
N TYR A 35 -28.96 -5.44 -7.17
CA TYR A 35 -28.43 -6.80 -7.21
C TYR A 35 -29.42 -7.82 -6.63
N ASP A 36 -29.28 -9.09 -7.05
CA ASP A 36 -29.94 -10.21 -6.37
C ASP A 36 -29.05 -10.78 -5.26
N TYR A 37 -27.74 -10.85 -5.52
CA TYR A 37 -26.70 -11.31 -4.60
C TYR A 37 -25.50 -10.38 -4.66
N LEU A 38 -24.88 -10.11 -3.50
CA LEU A 38 -23.69 -9.26 -3.38
C LEU A 38 -22.50 -10.06 -2.85
N LEU A 39 -21.42 -10.12 -3.62
CA LEU A 39 -20.12 -10.65 -3.19
C LEU A 39 -19.19 -9.48 -2.84
N ILE A 40 -18.78 -9.37 -1.59
CA ILE A 40 -17.88 -8.31 -1.12
C ILE A 40 -16.43 -8.80 -1.22
N ALA A 41 -15.65 -8.17 -2.10
CA ALA A 41 -14.24 -8.48 -2.32
C ALA A 41 -13.38 -7.20 -2.40
N THR A 42 -13.65 -6.22 -1.52
CA THR A 42 -13.06 -4.86 -1.56
C THR A 42 -11.61 -4.77 -1.10
N GLY A 43 -11.04 -5.85 -0.57
CA GLY A 43 -9.67 -5.87 -0.02
C GLY A 43 -9.53 -5.09 1.29
N PRO A 44 -8.28 -4.85 1.75
CA PRO A 44 -8.02 -4.22 3.04
C PRO A 44 -8.08 -2.69 2.98
N LYS A 45 -8.63 -2.07 4.02
CA LYS A 45 -8.36 -0.66 4.34
C LYS A 45 -7.04 -0.57 5.10
N LEU A 46 -6.07 0.15 4.55
CA LEU A 46 -4.77 0.36 5.19
C LEU A 46 -4.92 1.39 6.33
N ASN A 47 -4.78 0.95 7.57
CA ASN A 47 -4.99 1.78 8.76
C ASN A 47 -3.66 2.29 9.35
N PHE A 48 -2.99 3.21 8.66
CA PHE A 48 -1.74 3.80 9.16
C PHE A 48 -1.94 4.54 10.49
N ALA A 49 -3.11 5.15 10.69
CA ALA A 49 -3.47 5.86 11.92
C ALA A 49 -3.52 4.96 13.18
N ALA A 50 -3.53 3.63 13.03
CA ALA A 50 -3.43 2.70 14.16
C ALA A 50 -2.12 2.83 14.94
N THR A 51 -1.04 3.31 14.29
CA THR A 51 0.25 3.56 14.92
C THR A 51 0.68 5.00 14.61
N PRO A 52 0.61 5.92 15.58
CA PRO A 52 0.99 7.32 15.36
C PRO A 52 2.40 7.46 14.80
N GLY A 53 2.56 8.35 13.80
CA GLY A 53 3.83 8.59 13.12
C GLY A 53 4.14 7.64 11.96
N LEU A 54 3.33 6.60 11.72
CA LEU A 54 3.43 5.77 10.52
C LEU A 54 2.52 6.26 9.39
N GLY A 55 2.88 5.89 8.17
CA GLY A 55 2.19 6.27 6.94
C GLY A 55 2.96 7.30 6.11
N HIS A 56 2.58 7.37 4.84
CA HIS A 56 3.30 8.12 3.82
C HIS A 56 2.83 9.58 3.68
N THR A 57 1.57 9.87 4.06
CA THR A 57 1.02 11.24 3.98
C THR A 57 1.30 12.07 5.25
N GLU A 58 1.06 11.50 6.42
CA GLU A 58 1.15 12.22 7.71
C GLU A 58 2.22 11.66 8.65
N GLY A 59 2.95 10.63 8.20
CA GLY A 59 3.95 9.92 9.00
C GLY A 59 5.35 10.01 8.41
N HIS A 60 6.23 9.14 8.91
CA HIS A 60 7.65 9.11 8.57
C HIS A 60 8.05 7.83 7.81
N THR A 61 7.08 7.07 7.29
CA THR A 61 7.34 5.74 6.71
C THR A 61 6.59 5.52 5.40
N VAL A 62 7.24 4.84 4.47
CA VAL A 62 6.64 4.38 3.22
C VAL A 62 6.01 2.98 3.37
N SER A 63 5.14 2.60 2.44
CA SER A 63 4.46 1.30 2.40
C SER A 63 4.60 0.64 1.03
N ILE A 64 4.34 -0.66 0.92
CA ILE A 64 4.35 -1.39 -0.36
C ILE A 64 3.02 -2.10 -0.65
N CYS A 65 1.96 -1.77 0.09
CA CYS A 65 0.68 -2.50 0.00
C CYS A 65 -0.13 -2.17 -1.27
N THR A 66 0.16 -1.05 -1.93
CA THR A 66 -0.44 -0.65 -3.22
C THR A 66 0.68 -0.29 -4.19
N LEU A 67 0.36 -0.22 -5.49
CA LEU A 67 1.33 0.18 -6.51
C LEU A 67 1.91 1.57 -6.24
N ASP A 68 1.04 2.54 -5.95
CA ASP A 68 1.46 3.93 -5.72
C ASP A 68 2.39 4.03 -4.50
N HIS A 69 2.06 3.35 -3.40
CA HIS A 69 2.95 3.33 -2.24
C HIS A 69 4.28 2.62 -2.55
N ALA A 70 4.26 1.54 -3.33
CA ALA A 70 5.48 0.83 -3.70
C ALA A 70 6.42 1.67 -4.58
N ILE A 71 5.87 2.52 -5.45
CA ILE A 71 6.62 3.48 -6.25
C ILE A 71 7.29 4.52 -5.33
N GLU A 72 6.54 5.08 -4.38
CA GLU A 72 7.08 6.01 -3.38
C GLU A 72 8.18 5.36 -2.54
N ALA A 73 7.96 4.13 -2.07
CA ALA A 73 8.95 3.38 -1.30
C ALA A 73 10.22 3.11 -2.10
N ARG A 74 10.10 2.78 -3.40
CA ARG A 74 11.24 2.62 -4.31
C ARG A 74 12.03 3.91 -4.40
N ASP A 75 11.37 5.04 -4.63
CA ASP A 75 12.05 6.33 -4.83
C ASP A 75 12.77 6.75 -3.55
N SER A 76 12.11 6.66 -2.39
CA SER A 76 12.74 6.89 -1.08
C SER A 76 13.95 5.99 -0.83
N TYR A 77 13.86 4.69 -1.19
CA TYR A 77 14.97 3.76 -1.07
C TYR A 77 16.14 4.13 -1.99
N LEU A 78 15.88 4.44 -3.26
CA LEU A 78 16.93 4.79 -4.23
C LEU A 78 17.66 6.07 -3.84
N GLU A 79 17.00 7.03 -3.22
CA GLU A 79 17.65 8.21 -2.63
C GLU A 79 18.64 7.81 -1.52
N GLN A 80 18.25 6.88 -0.63
CA GLN A 80 19.17 6.38 0.40
C GLN A 80 20.34 5.60 -0.20
N VAL A 81 20.10 4.83 -1.26
CA VAL A 81 21.17 4.12 -1.99
C VAL A 81 22.20 5.10 -2.55
N GLN A 82 21.78 6.21 -3.14
CA GLN A 82 22.72 7.22 -3.64
C GLN A 82 23.62 7.80 -2.53
N ARG A 83 23.08 7.95 -1.32
CA ARG A 83 23.86 8.37 -0.14
C ARG A 83 24.86 7.30 0.30
N LEU A 84 24.45 6.03 0.32
CA LEU A 84 25.36 4.90 0.60
C LEU A 84 26.50 4.82 -0.44
N GLU A 85 26.19 5.06 -1.72
CA GLU A 85 27.17 5.08 -2.82
C GLU A 85 28.22 6.20 -2.61
N LYS A 86 27.81 7.35 -2.05
CA LYS A 86 28.71 8.45 -1.63
C LYS A 86 29.54 8.14 -0.37
N GLY A 87 29.31 6.99 0.26
CA GLY A 87 30.07 6.53 1.44
C GLY A 87 29.40 6.78 2.78
N GLU A 88 28.18 7.34 2.79
CA GLU A 88 27.42 7.48 4.04
C GLU A 88 27.03 6.11 4.61
N ARG A 89 26.94 6.02 5.94
CA ARG A 89 26.38 4.85 6.63
C ARG A 89 24.96 5.15 7.08
N LEU A 90 24.01 4.31 6.71
CA LEU A 90 22.59 4.52 7.00
C LEU A 90 21.98 3.30 7.68
N ARG A 91 20.92 3.54 8.46
CA ARG A 91 20.08 2.50 9.06
C ARG A 91 18.74 2.45 8.35
N PHE A 92 18.34 1.25 7.95
CA PHE A 92 17.03 0.95 7.39
C PHE A 92 16.23 0.19 8.44
N VAL A 93 14.95 0.53 8.57
CA VAL A 93 14.02 -0.20 9.44
C VAL A 93 12.89 -0.69 8.56
N VAL A 94 12.77 -2.01 8.46
CA VAL A 94 11.70 -2.67 7.72
C VAL A 94 10.94 -3.57 8.69
N GLY A 95 9.62 -3.50 8.67
CA GLY A 95 8.79 -4.30 9.57
C GLY A 95 7.32 -4.12 9.31
N THR A 96 6.51 -4.62 10.25
CA THR A 96 5.06 -4.45 10.23
C THR A 96 4.67 -3.27 11.09
N GLY A 97 3.90 -2.33 10.54
CA GLY A 97 3.61 -1.06 11.21
C GLY A 97 2.75 -1.16 12.49
N HIS A 98 2.01 -2.24 12.70
CA HIS A 98 1.13 -2.41 13.86
C HIS A 98 1.11 -3.88 14.32
N PRO A 99 1.02 -4.19 15.63
CA PRO A 99 0.98 -5.57 16.14
C PRO A 99 -0.16 -6.43 15.57
N GLY A 100 -1.26 -5.79 15.17
CA GLY A 100 -2.40 -6.44 14.51
C GLY A 100 -2.24 -6.67 13.00
N ALA A 101 -1.07 -6.42 12.41
CA ALA A 101 -0.84 -6.68 11.00
C ALA A 101 -0.90 -8.19 10.69
N THR A 102 -1.48 -8.56 9.55
CA THR A 102 -1.73 -9.97 9.16
C THR A 102 -0.96 -10.42 7.92
N CYS A 103 -0.16 -9.54 7.30
CA CYS A 103 0.64 -9.83 6.10
C CYS A 103 2.14 -9.65 6.38
N GLN A 104 2.68 -10.39 7.34
CA GLN A 104 4.08 -10.28 7.79
C GLN A 104 5.07 -10.79 6.74
N GLY A 105 4.63 -11.71 5.88
CA GLY A 105 5.46 -12.27 4.80
C GLY A 105 6.02 -11.19 3.88
N ALA A 106 5.23 -10.16 3.55
CA ALA A 106 5.68 -9.05 2.72
C ALA A 106 6.83 -8.25 3.36
N ALA A 107 6.81 -8.04 4.69
CA ALA A 107 7.90 -7.36 5.37
C ALA A 107 9.20 -8.19 5.34
N LEU A 108 9.09 -9.51 5.55
CA LEU A 108 10.22 -10.44 5.48
C LEU A 108 10.80 -10.56 4.05
N GLU A 109 9.93 -10.58 3.04
CA GLU A 109 10.36 -10.55 1.65
C GLU A 109 11.08 -9.23 1.34
N TYR A 110 10.51 -8.11 1.78
CA TYR A 110 11.05 -6.80 1.46
C TYR A 110 12.44 -6.55 2.08
N ILE A 111 12.66 -6.96 3.33
CA ILE A 111 13.99 -6.85 3.94
C ILE A 111 15.02 -7.71 3.20
N SER A 112 14.62 -8.88 2.68
CA SER A 112 15.45 -9.75 1.86
C SER A 112 15.76 -9.13 0.49
N ASN A 113 14.78 -8.47 -0.13
CA ASN A 113 14.95 -7.75 -1.39
C ASN A 113 15.93 -6.57 -1.25
N ILE A 114 15.77 -5.76 -0.18
CA ILE A 114 16.69 -4.66 0.14
C ILE A 114 18.11 -5.19 0.36
N HIS A 115 18.28 -6.23 1.18
CA HIS A 115 19.60 -6.84 1.39
C HIS A 115 20.23 -7.28 0.05
N LYS A 116 19.48 -8.01 -0.78
CA LYS A 116 19.95 -8.52 -2.07
C LYS A 116 20.37 -7.41 -3.04
N ASP A 117 19.59 -6.32 -3.10
CA ASP A 117 19.91 -5.18 -3.96
C ASP A 117 21.17 -4.44 -3.48
N LEU A 118 21.28 -4.17 -2.18
CA LEU A 118 22.47 -3.52 -1.59
C LEU A 118 23.75 -4.36 -1.78
N VAL A 119 23.65 -5.69 -1.72
CA VAL A 119 24.78 -6.60 -2.03
C VAL A 119 25.18 -6.49 -3.50
N ARG A 120 24.21 -6.53 -4.42
CA ARG A 120 24.47 -6.38 -5.86
C ARG A 120 25.16 -5.06 -6.20
N ARG A 121 24.77 -3.99 -5.51
CA ARG A 121 25.36 -2.65 -5.63
C ARG A 121 26.67 -2.47 -4.88
N ARG A 122 27.10 -3.46 -4.10
CA ARG A 122 28.33 -3.45 -3.29
C ARG A 122 28.38 -2.31 -2.25
N VAL A 123 27.23 -1.98 -1.67
CA VAL A 123 27.10 -0.96 -0.60
C VAL A 123 26.47 -1.52 0.68
N ARG A 124 26.22 -2.83 0.75
CA ARG A 124 25.57 -3.48 1.91
C ARG A 124 26.35 -3.32 3.22
N ASP A 125 27.67 -3.22 3.17
CA ASP A 125 28.56 -3.01 4.33
C ASP A 125 28.34 -1.64 5.01
N ARG A 126 27.73 -0.69 4.30
CA ARG A 126 27.38 0.66 4.78
C ARG A 126 25.95 0.78 5.30
N ALA A 127 25.12 -0.23 5.08
CA ALA A 127 23.75 -0.25 5.55
C ALA A 127 23.60 -1.14 6.79
N GLU A 128 23.02 -0.61 7.85
CA GLU A 128 22.42 -1.41 8.91
C GLU A 128 20.96 -1.64 8.54
N VAL A 129 20.53 -2.90 8.45
CA VAL A 129 19.18 -3.29 8.03
C VAL A 129 18.68 -4.32 9.02
#